data_AF-A0A132B7C4-F1
#
_entry.id   AF-A0A132B7C4-F1
#
_cell.length_a   1.000
_cell.length_b   1.000
_cell.length_c   1.000
_cell.angle_alpha   90.00
_cell.angle_beta   90.00
_cell.angle_gamma   90.00
#
_symmetry.space_group_name_H-M   'P 1'
#
loop_
_entity.id
_entity.type
_entity.pdbx_description
1 polymer ?
#
loop_
_entity_poly.entity_id
_entity_poly.type
_entity_poly.pdbx_seq_one_letter_code
_entity_poly.pdbx_strand_id
1 'polypeptide(L)'
;MCSLRNPLLVPNVFYSSYQRRLFNPSFKPTLPERSWDSHIHIIDPEKYPLPKSVKPPQEATMGQALANAEQLGLPNMVFVQLSTYGNDNTWVLDALREVGPARGRGVVAFDSEHVDSQTLQQWHDLGVRGVRLNLKSAKTVLSKTEIQTVLRKYAEKLRPMKTWSIGLYADMEVLDHVQPLVSELQVKFVLEHFASPASLPLDPAQQPGWDALNSMMEDPRVYVKISAPYLYYI
;
A
#
# COMPACT_ATOMS: atom_id res chain seq x y z
N MET A 1 13.24 40.21 -4.74
CA MET A 1 11.84 40.67 -4.85
C MET A 1 11.35 40.41 -6.27
N CYS A 2 10.57 39.35 -6.47
CA CYS A 2 9.60 39.26 -7.55
C CYS A 2 8.53 38.27 -7.10
N SER A 3 7.36 38.84 -6.81
CA SER A 3 6.13 38.22 -6.34
C SER A 3 5.35 37.71 -7.55
N LEU A 4 4.85 36.48 -7.50
CA LEU A 4 3.73 36.04 -8.33
C LEU A 4 2.60 35.57 -7.41
N ARG A 5 1.68 36.51 -7.16
CA ARG A 5 0.31 36.27 -6.68
C ARG A 5 -0.53 35.92 -7.91
N ASN A 6 -1.14 34.73 -7.96
CA ASN A 6 -2.59 34.57 -7.86
C ASN A 6 -2.97 33.07 -7.93
N PRO A 7 -3.78 32.56 -6.98
CA PRO A 7 -4.34 31.22 -7.03
C PRO A 7 -5.69 31.25 -7.77
N LEU A 8 -5.87 30.37 -8.75
CA LEU A 8 -7.21 30.02 -9.24
C LEU A 8 -7.47 28.56 -8.88
N LEU A 9 -7.96 28.37 -7.65
CA LEU A 9 -8.57 27.13 -7.18
C LEU A 9 -9.95 27.01 -7.81
N VAL A 10 -10.14 26.03 -8.69
CA VAL A 10 -11.47 25.64 -9.19
C VAL A 10 -11.87 24.35 -8.46
N PRO A 11 -12.82 24.37 -7.51
CA PRO A 11 -12.97 23.29 -6.50
C PRO A 11 -13.59 21.97 -6.99
N ASN A 12 -13.88 21.76 -8.27
CA ASN A 12 -14.73 20.63 -8.71
C ASN A 12 -14.26 19.90 -9.99
N VAL A 13 -12.98 20.02 -10.36
CA VAL A 13 -12.43 19.34 -11.56
C VAL A 13 -11.60 18.09 -11.21
N PHE A 14 -11.31 17.85 -9.93
CA PHE A 14 -10.25 16.93 -9.52
C PHE A 14 -10.55 15.43 -9.63
N TYR A 15 -11.82 15.00 -9.58
CA TYR A 15 -12.12 13.56 -9.49
C TYR A 15 -12.25 12.83 -10.85
N SER A 16 -12.80 13.46 -11.89
CA SER A 16 -12.97 12.78 -13.20
C SER A 16 -11.80 13.03 -14.18
N SER A 17 -10.93 14.01 -13.88
CA SER A 17 -9.85 14.42 -14.79
C SER A 17 -8.53 13.68 -14.54
N TYR A 18 -8.34 13.03 -13.39
CA TYR A 18 -7.06 12.40 -13.03
C TYR A 18 -6.70 11.21 -13.93
N GLN A 19 -7.69 10.45 -14.40
CA GLN A 19 -7.44 9.33 -15.31
C GLN A 19 -7.19 9.74 -16.76
N ARG A 20 -7.49 10.98 -17.14
CA ARG A 20 -7.35 11.45 -18.54
C ARG A 20 -6.27 12.51 -18.77
N ARG A 21 -5.67 13.09 -17.71
CA ARG A 21 -4.70 14.20 -17.83
C ARG A 21 -3.26 13.94 -17.38
N LEU A 22 -2.90 12.72 -16.93
CA LEU A 22 -1.51 12.43 -16.51
C LEU A 22 -0.70 11.52 -17.43
N PHE A 23 -1.27 10.99 -18.51
CA PHE A 23 -0.45 10.39 -19.55
C PHE A 23 -0.06 11.46 -20.55
N ASN A 24 0.94 12.28 -20.20
CA ASN A 24 1.73 12.90 -21.25
C ASN A 24 2.60 11.76 -21.85
N PRO A 25 2.32 11.27 -23.07
CA PRO A 25 3.11 10.18 -23.66
C PRO A 25 4.58 10.57 -23.88
N SER A 26 4.91 11.86 -23.79
CA SER A 26 6.28 12.35 -23.83
C SER A 26 6.99 12.31 -22.47
N PHE A 27 6.29 12.08 -21.36
CA PHE A 27 6.93 11.95 -20.05
C PHE A 27 7.58 10.57 -19.93
N LYS A 28 8.89 10.55 -20.05
CA LYS A 28 9.74 9.36 -19.87
C LYS A 28 10.77 9.67 -18.79
N PRO A 29 10.52 9.32 -17.52
CA PRO A 29 11.49 9.56 -16.47
C PRO A 29 12.74 8.71 -16.74
N THR A 30 13.92 9.27 -16.46
CA THR A 30 15.15 8.46 -16.40
C THR A 30 15.22 7.85 -15.01
N LEU A 31 14.91 6.57 -14.91
CA LEU A 31 14.96 5.81 -13.65
C LEU A 31 16.22 4.95 -13.58
N PRO A 32 16.78 4.71 -12.38
CA PRO A 32 17.83 3.72 -12.21
C PRO A 32 17.40 2.36 -12.76
N GLU A 33 18.35 1.61 -13.31
CA GLU A 33 18.09 0.23 -13.71
C GLU A 33 17.48 -0.56 -12.55
N ARG A 34 16.54 -1.46 -12.89
CA ARG A 34 15.85 -2.33 -11.91
C ARG A 34 15.00 -1.56 -10.88
N SER A 35 14.55 -0.35 -11.21
CA SER A 35 13.55 0.35 -10.40
C SER A 35 12.27 -0.48 -10.22
N TRP A 36 11.57 -0.24 -9.12
CA TRP A 36 10.35 -0.94 -8.75
C TRP A 36 9.20 0.04 -8.63
N ASP A 37 8.06 -0.30 -9.22
CA ASP A 37 6.79 0.20 -8.69
C ASP A 37 6.44 -0.61 -7.43
N SER A 38 6.30 0.06 -6.30
CA SER A 38 6.08 -0.59 -5.01
C SER A 38 4.60 -0.71 -4.60
N HIS A 39 3.66 -0.23 -5.43
CA HIS A 39 2.24 -0.25 -5.07
C HIS A 39 1.31 -0.28 -6.28
N ILE A 40 1.00 -1.50 -6.76
CA ILE A 40 0.05 -1.72 -7.86
C ILE A 40 -1.14 -2.55 -7.40
N HIS A 41 -2.33 -2.19 -7.87
CA HIS A 41 -3.55 -2.99 -7.78
C HIS A 41 -4.00 -3.38 -9.18
N ILE A 42 -4.53 -4.60 -9.32
CA ILE A 42 -5.27 -5.02 -10.50
C ILE A 42 -6.76 -5.05 -10.15
N ILE A 43 -7.58 -4.54 -11.07
CA ILE A 43 -9.03 -4.49 -10.97
C ILE A 43 -9.56 -5.00 -12.31
N ASP A 44 -9.91 -6.27 -12.32
CA ASP A 44 -10.40 -6.98 -13.51
C ASP A 44 -11.64 -7.79 -13.08
N PRO A 45 -12.84 -7.17 -13.04
CA PRO A 45 -14.05 -7.81 -12.56
C PRO A 45 -14.53 -8.97 -13.44
N GLU A 46 -14.09 -9.01 -14.71
CA GLU A 46 -14.41 -10.12 -15.62
C GLU A 46 -13.65 -11.39 -15.21
N LYS A 47 -12.35 -11.27 -14.91
CA LYS A 47 -11.52 -12.39 -14.48
C LYS A 47 -11.64 -12.70 -12.98
N TYR A 48 -11.76 -11.67 -12.15
CA TYR A 48 -11.87 -11.76 -10.69
C TYR A 48 -13.14 -11.03 -10.22
N PRO A 49 -14.27 -11.74 -10.11
CA PRO A 49 -15.54 -11.14 -9.73
C PRO A 49 -15.51 -10.46 -8.36
N LEU A 50 -16.07 -9.25 -8.29
CA LEU A 50 -16.20 -8.50 -7.04
C LEU A 50 -17.49 -8.90 -6.29
N PRO A 51 -17.53 -8.78 -4.95
CA PRO A 51 -18.77 -8.97 -4.20
C PRO A 51 -19.87 -8.02 -4.71
N LYS A 52 -21.10 -8.52 -4.85
CA LYS A 52 -22.26 -7.72 -5.35
C LYS A 52 -22.55 -6.46 -4.52
N SER A 53 -22.12 -6.43 -3.26
CA SER A 53 -22.29 -5.31 -2.34
C SER A 53 -21.29 -4.18 -2.57
N VAL A 54 -20.30 -4.36 -3.45
CA VAL A 54 -19.27 -3.35 -3.72
C VAL A 54 -19.49 -2.73 -5.08
N LYS A 55 -19.51 -1.39 -5.13
CA LYS A 55 -19.41 -0.66 -6.39
C LYS A 55 -18.00 -0.89 -6.97
N PRO A 56 -17.87 -1.47 -8.18
CA PRO A 56 -16.57 -1.71 -8.77
C PRO A 56 -15.82 -0.39 -8.94
N PRO A 57 -14.54 -0.31 -8.54
CA PRO A 57 -13.68 0.79 -8.94
C PRO A 57 -13.52 0.80 -10.47
N GLN A 58 -12.87 1.84 -11.01
CA GLN A 58 -12.48 1.78 -12.41
C GLN A 58 -11.57 0.57 -12.67
N GLU A 59 -11.85 -0.11 -13.77
CA GLU A 59 -11.04 -1.21 -14.29
C GLU A 59 -9.57 -0.78 -14.48
N ALA A 60 -8.68 -1.67 -14.07
CA ALA A 60 -7.23 -1.53 -14.16
C ALA A 60 -6.64 -2.94 -14.36
N THR A 61 -6.61 -3.42 -15.60
CA THR A 61 -6.22 -4.80 -15.91
C THR A 61 -4.71 -5.02 -15.82
N MET A 62 -4.29 -6.29 -15.77
CA MET A 62 -2.87 -6.64 -15.77
C MET A 62 -2.14 -6.12 -17.02
N GLY A 63 -2.78 -6.21 -18.19
CA GLY A 63 -2.22 -5.67 -19.44
C GLY A 63 -1.99 -4.15 -19.38
N GLN A 64 -2.92 -3.40 -18.78
CA GLN A 64 -2.77 -1.95 -18.59
C GLN A 64 -1.64 -1.64 -17.62
N ALA A 65 -1.49 -2.41 -16.53
CA ALA A 65 -0.40 -2.24 -15.58
C ALA A 65 0.97 -2.49 -16.24
N LEU A 66 1.10 -3.55 -17.05
CA LEU A 66 2.33 -3.86 -17.78
C LEU A 66 2.68 -2.77 -18.81
N ALA A 67 1.70 -2.29 -19.57
CA ALA A 67 1.92 -1.21 -20.54
C ALA A 67 2.38 0.08 -19.85
N ASN A 68 1.78 0.43 -18.71
CA ASN A 68 2.19 1.59 -17.92
C ASN A 68 3.61 1.41 -17.37
N ALA A 69 3.94 0.22 -16.86
CA ALA A 69 5.26 -0.09 -16.34
C ALA A 69 6.34 0.01 -17.43
N GLU A 70 6.06 -0.49 -18.64
CA GLU A 70 6.94 -0.36 -19.80
C GLU A 70 7.15 1.11 -20.19
N GLN A 71 6.07 1.89 -20.28
CA GLN A 71 6.15 3.31 -20.62
C GLN A 71 6.99 4.11 -19.62
N LEU A 72 6.91 3.77 -18.33
CA LEU A 72 7.65 4.43 -17.26
C LEU A 72 9.07 3.87 -17.04
N GLY A 73 9.46 2.80 -17.75
CA GLY A 73 10.76 2.15 -17.55
C GLY A 73 10.87 1.45 -16.18
N LEU A 74 9.77 0.89 -15.67
CA LEU A 74 9.67 0.19 -14.39
C LEU A 74 9.63 -1.32 -14.62
N PRO A 75 10.77 -2.02 -14.63
CA PRO A 75 10.83 -3.44 -14.96
C PRO A 75 10.29 -4.36 -13.84
N ASN A 76 10.12 -3.84 -12.62
CA ASN A 76 9.72 -4.61 -11.45
C ASN A 76 8.51 -4.00 -10.75
N MET A 77 7.69 -4.85 -10.14
CA MET A 77 6.39 -4.47 -9.58
C MET A 77 6.11 -5.18 -8.26
N VAL A 78 5.44 -4.48 -7.36
CA VAL A 78 4.84 -5.03 -6.14
C VAL A 78 3.32 -4.97 -6.26
N PHE A 79 2.70 -6.14 -6.39
CA PHE A 79 1.25 -6.30 -6.40
C PHE A 79 0.73 -6.34 -4.98
N VAL A 80 -0.13 -5.38 -4.64
CA VAL A 80 -0.65 -5.19 -3.29
C VAL A 80 -2.13 -5.54 -3.27
N GLN A 81 -2.54 -6.45 -2.38
CA GLN A 81 -3.93 -6.88 -2.26
C GLN A 81 -4.88 -5.70 -2.08
N LEU A 82 -5.83 -5.56 -2.99
CA LEU A 82 -6.87 -4.55 -2.92
C LEU A 82 -7.95 -5.03 -1.94
N SER A 83 -8.31 -4.19 -0.97
CA SER A 83 -9.20 -4.57 0.14
C SER A 83 -10.60 -4.99 -0.31
N THR A 84 -11.02 -4.60 -1.52
CA THR A 84 -12.31 -5.02 -2.10
C THR A 84 -12.41 -6.53 -2.31
N TYR A 85 -11.29 -7.20 -2.58
CA TYR A 85 -11.22 -8.66 -2.75
C TYR A 85 -11.09 -9.40 -1.40
N GLY A 86 -11.04 -8.68 -0.27
CA GLY A 86 -10.85 -9.27 1.04
C GLY A 86 -9.59 -10.13 1.10
N ASN A 87 -9.73 -11.36 1.59
CA ASN A 87 -8.64 -12.33 1.70
C ASN A 87 -8.51 -13.25 0.47
N ASP A 88 -9.30 -13.02 -0.59
CA ASP A 88 -9.09 -13.72 -1.86
C ASP A 88 -7.92 -13.09 -2.62
N ASN A 89 -6.76 -13.71 -2.50
CA ASN A 89 -5.51 -13.25 -3.12
C ASN A 89 -5.32 -13.78 -4.55
N THR A 90 -6.32 -14.42 -5.16
CA THR A 90 -6.17 -15.11 -6.45
C THR A 90 -5.51 -14.23 -7.51
N TRP A 91 -5.93 -12.97 -7.63
CA TRP A 91 -5.35 -12.05 -8.63
C TRP A 91 -3.88 -11.71 -8.35
N VAL A 92 -3.48 -11.55 -7.07
CA VAL A 92 -2.07 -11.29 -6.70
C VAL A 92 -1.21 -12.49 -7.08
N LEU A 93 -1.69 -13.69 -6.77
CA LEU A 93 -0.97 -14.94 -7.06
C LEU A 93 -0.85 -15.16 -8.57
N ASP A 94 -1.92 -14.90 -9.33
CA ASP A 94 -1.88 -14.98 -10.79
C ASP A 94 -0.91 -13.96 -11.41
N ALA A 95 -0.94 -12.71 -10.94
CA ALA A 95 0.01 -11.69 -11.39
C ALA A 95 1.46 -12.09 -11.11
N LEU A 96 1.75 -12.71 -9.96
CA LEU A 96 3.08 -13.25 -9.65
C LEU A 96 3.50 -14.41 -10.56
N ARG A 97 2.57 -15.33 -10.87
CA ARG A 97 2.83 -16.41 -11.83
C ARG A 97 3.16 -15.86 -13.22
N GLU A 98 2.47 -14.81 -13.63
CA GLU A 98 2.65 -14.17 -14.94
C GLU A 98 4.01 -13.46 -15.07
N VAL A 99 4.41 -12.66 -14.07
CA VAL A 99 5.65 -11.86 -14.18
C VAL A 99 6.90 -12.58 -13.70
N GLY A 100 6.73 -13.56 -12.81
CA GLY A 100 7.78 -14.34 -12.17
C GLY A 100 8.51 -13.63 -11.02
N PRO A 101 9.18 -14.38 -10.13
CA PRO A 101 9.83 -13.85 -8.93
C PRO A 101 11.09 -13.03 -9.22
N ALA A 102 11.55 -12.92 -10.47
CA ALA A 102 12.63 -12.00 -10.82
C ALA A 102 12.14 -10.54 -10.86
N ARG A 103 10.87 -10.31 -11.21
CA ARG A 103 10.28 -8.99 -11.46
C ARG A 103 9.07 -8.66 -10.57
N GLY A 104 8.44 -9.66 -9.97
CA GLY A 104 7.23 -9.48 -9.15
C GLY A 104 7.46 -9.76 -7.67
N ARG A 105 6.81 -8.95 -6.81
CA ARG A 105 6.59 -9.26 -5.39
C ARG A 105 5.12 -9.06 -5.05
N GLY A 106 4.63 -9.83 -4.08
CA GLY A 106 3.24 -9.75 -3.64
C GLY A 106 3.13 -9.28 -2.20
N VAL A 107 2.06 -8.54 -1.90
CA VAL A 107 1.58 -8.28 -0.55
C VAL A 107 0.12 -8.76 -0.49
N VAL A 108 -0.13 -9.79 0.30
CA VAL A 108 -1.44 -10.48 0.39
C VAL A 108 -2.27 -9.97 1.56
N ALA A 109 -3.55 -10.34 1.66
CA ALA A 109 -4.35 -10.22 2.88
C ALA A 109 -4.84 -11.60 3.33
N PHE A 110 -4.82 -11.87 4.62
CA PHE A 110 -5.31 -13.12 5.20
C PHE A 110 -5.70 -12.89 6.65
N ASP A 111 -6.48 -13.79 7.23
CA ASP A 111 -6.75 -13.77 8.67
C ASP A 111 -5.64 -14.51 9.43
N SER A 112 -5.00 -13.83 10.39
CA SER A 112 -3.95 -14.41 11.22
C SER A 112 -4.41 -15.59 12.07
N GLU A 113 -5.70 -15.73 12.39
CA GLU A 113 -6.22 -16.88 13.14
C GLU A 113 -6.33 -18.13 12.27
N HIS A 114 -6.64 -17.95 10.99
CA HIS A 114 -7.03 -19.06 10.11
C HIS A 114 -5.94 -19.46 9.10
N VAL A 115 -4.93 -18.62 8.85
CA VAL A 115 -3.85 -18.96 7.91
C VAL A 115 -2.91 -20.03 8.49
N ASP A 116 -2.64 -21.05 7.68
CA ASP A 116 -1.67 -22.10 7.98
C ASP A 116 -0.27 -21.75 7.42
N SER A 117 0.76 -22.38 7.97
CA SER A 117 2.16 -22.14 7.58
C SER A 117 2.52 -22.65 6.19
N GLN A 118 1.85 -23.71 5.71
CA GLN A 118 2.10 -24.27 4.38
C GLN A 118 1.65 -23.30 3.28
N THR A 119 0.49 -22.67 3.46
CA THR A 119 -0.04 -21.62 2.61
C THR A 119 0.92 -20.41 2.56
N LEU A 120 1.43 -19.96 3.72
CA LEU A 120 2.41 -18.87 3.76
C LEU A 120 3.71 -19.23 3.03
N GLN A 121 4.18 -20.47 3.15
CA GLN A 121 5.38 -20.94 2.43
C GLN A 121 5.14 -20.98 0.92
N GLN A 122 3.99 -21.52 0.46
CA GLN A 122 3.63 -21.53 -0.96
C GLN A 122 3.58 -20.12 -1.54
N TRP A 123 2.98 -19.17 -0.82
CA TRP A 123 2.96 -17.76 -1.21
C TRP A 123 4.36 -17.16 -1.24
N HIS A 124 5.21 -17.49 -0.27
CA HIS A 124 6.59 -17.03 -0.24
C HIS A 124 7.38 -17.53 -1.45
N ASP A 125 7.26 -18.81 -1.80
CA ASP A 125 7.95 -19.41 -2.94
C ASP A 125 7.51 -18.76 -4.26
N LEU A 126 6.23 -18.37 -4.34
CA LEU A 126 5.69 -17.64 -5.49
C LEU A 126 6.17 -16.18 -5.58
N GLY A 127 6.64 -15.58 -4.48
CA GLY A 127 7.18 -14.22 -4.46
C GLY A 127 6.48 -13.25 -3.50
N VAL A 128 5.54 -13.71 -2.68
CA VAL A 128 4.90 -12.87 -1.65
C VAL A 128 5.91 -12.52 -0.56
N ARG A 129 5.94 -11.26 -0.14
CA ARG A 129 6.86 -10.72 0.87
C ARG A 129 6.16 -9.81 1.88
N GLY A 130 4.85 -9.91 2.02
CA GLY A 130 4.17 -9.16 3.07
C GLY A 130 2.70 -9.46 3.15
N VAL A 131 2.12 -8.98 4.25
CA VAL A 131 0.68 -8.93 4.49
C VAL A 131 0.24 -7.48 4.54
N ARG A 132 -0.94 -7.16 4.01
CA ARG A 132 -1.55 -5.84 4.09
C ARG A 132 -2.63 -5.81 5.17
N LEU A 133 -2.53 -4.85 6.08
CA LEU A 133 -3.53 -4.52 7.08
C LEU A 133 -4.10 -3.14 6.79
N ASN A 134 -5.36 -3.11 6.35
CA ASN A 134 -6.10 -1.87 6.12
C ASN A 134 -7.01 -1.59 7.33
N LEU A 135 -6.52 -0.77 8.26
CA LEU A 135 -7.29 -0.29 9.40
C LEU A 135 -8.07 0.99 9.07
N LYS A 136 -7.62 1.75 8.07
CA LYS A 136 -8.25 3.01 7.63
C LYS A 136 -9.67 2.80 7.10
N SER A 137 -9.91 1.71 6.38
CA SER A 137 -11.22 1.38 5.80
C SER A 137 -12.07 0.48 6.70
N ALA A 138 -11.66 0.24 7.93
CA ALA A 138 -12.43 -0.57 8.87
C ALA A 138 -13.76 0.14 9.21
N LYS A 139 -14.84 -0.63 9.34
CA LYS A 139 -16.16 -0.10 9.73
C LYS A 139 -16.20 0.35 11.19
N THR A 140 -15.24 -0.08 11.99
CA THR A 140 -15.14 0.16 13.42
C THR A 140 -13.75 0.67 13.75
N VAL A 141 -13.69 1.75 14.53
CA VAL A 141 -12.44 2.24 15.09
C VAL A 141 -11.98 1.24 16.15
N LEU A 142 -10.80 0.66 15.94
CA LEU A 142 -10.19 -0.25 16.91
C LEU A 142 -9.53 0.56 18.03
N SER A 143 -9.65 0.10 19.26
CA SER A 143 -8.89 0.61 20.38
C SER A 143 -7.40 0.31 20.25
N LYS A 144 -6.56 1.05 20.99
CA LYS A 144 -5.13 0.77 21.13
C LYS A 144 -4.85 -0.71 21.41
N THR A 145 -5.55 -1.31 22.39
CA THR A 145 -5.34 -2.71 22.79
C THR A 145 -5.68 -3.69 21.68
N GLU A 146 -6.76 -3.43 20.92
CA GLU A 146 -7.15 -4.27 19.78
C GLU A 146 -6.12 -4.19 18.65
N ILE A 147 -5.69 -2.98 18.27
CA ILE A 147 -4.65 -2.79 17.24
C ILE A 147 -3.38 -3.53 17.63
N GLN A 148 -2.92 -3.36 18.87
CA GLN A 148 -1.71 -4.01 19.34
C GLN A 148 -1.84 -5.54 19.38
N THR A 149 -3.01 -6.05 19.75
CA THR A 149 -3.29 -7.50 19.74
C THR A 149 -3.26 -8.06 18.33
N VAL A 150 -3.89 -7.37 17.37
CA VAL A 150 -3.88 -7.76 15.96
C VAL A 150 -2.45 -7.79 15.41
N LEU A 151 -1.66 -6.75 15.65
CA LEU A 151 -0.28 -6.67 15.15
C LEU A 151 0.62 -7.78 15.71
N ARG A 152 0.45 -8.15 16.99
CA ARG A 152 1.18 -9.29 17.60
C ARG A 152 0.88 -10.61 16.89
N LYS A 153 -0.39 -10.88 16.60
CA LYS A 153 -0.82 -12.10 15.90
C LYS A 153 -0.25 -12.19 14.49
N TYR A 154 -0.23 -11.08 13.74
CA TYR A 154 0.42 -11.07 12.43
C TYR A 154 1.93 -11.23 12.54
N ALA A 155 2.58 -10.56 13.49
CA ALA A 155 4.02 -10.70 13.69
C ALA A 155 4.42 -12.15 14.01
N GLU A 156 3.62 -12.86 14.81
CA GLU A 156 3.80 -14.29 15.08
C GLU A 156 3.84 -15.14 13.80
N LYS A 157 2.92 -14.90 12.86
CA LYS A 157 2.90 -15.60 11.56
C LYS A 157 4.05 -15.18 10.65
N LEU A 158 4.50 -13.94 10.73
CA LEU A 158 5.51 -13.37 9.82
C LEU A 158 6.96 -13.64 10.24
N ARG A 159 7.25 -13.78 11.55
CA ARG A 159 8.61 -14.02 12.05
C ARG A 159 9.31 -15.22 11.38
N PRO A 160 8.67 -16.40 11.21
CA PRO A 160 9.27 -17.53 10.50
C PRO A 160 9.65 -17.22 9.05
N MET A 161 8.94 -16.30 8.39
CA MET A 161 9.18 -15.93 6.99
C MET A 161 10.40 -15.03 6.82
N LYS A 162 10.89 -14.40 7.90
CA LYS A 162 12.07 -13.52 8.03
C LYS A 162 12.08 -12.24 7.19
N THR A 163 11.62 -12.30 5.94
CA THR A 163 11.68 -11.21 4.97
C THR A 163 10.36 -10.48 4.81
N TRP A 164 9.29 -10.99 5.41
CA TRP A 164 7.94 -10.45 5.22
C TRP A 164 7.73 -9.16 6.02
N SER A 165 6.95 -8.25 5.45
CA SER A 165 6.54 -7.00 6.10
C SER A 165 5.04 -6.94 6.37
N ILE A 166 4.66 -6.20 7.41
CA ILE A 166 3.31 -5.69 7.60
C ILE A 166 3.19 -4.38 6.81
N GLY A 167 2.41 -4.39 5.72
CA GLY A 167 1.95 -3.19 5.04
C GLY A 167 0.77 -2.60 5.81
N LEU A 168 0.96 -1.46 6.47
CA LEU A 168 -0.06 -0.85 7.33
C LEU A 168 -0.67 0.38 6.64
N TYR A 169 -1.98 0.33 6.42
CA TYR A 169 -2.77 1.49 6.02
C TYR A 169 -3.74 1.86 7.15
N ALA A 170 -3.37 2.90 7.89
CA ALA A 170 -4.12 3.46 9.01
C ALA A 170 -3.88 4.97 9.00
N ASP A 171 -4.79 5.75 9.59
CA ASP A 171 -4.54 7.17 9.84
C ASP A 171 -3.26 7.38 10.64
N MET A 172 -2.52 8.45 10.35
CA MET A 172 -1.25 8.72 11.02
C MET A 172 -1.38 8.75 12.54
N GLU A 173 -2.52 9.21 13.08
CA GLU A 173 -2.82 9.20 14.52
C GLU A 173 -2.74 7.81 15.16
N VAL A 174 -3.03 6.75 14.39
CA VAL A 174 -2.96 5.36 14.87
C VAL A 174 -1.52 4.95 15.17
N LEU A 175 -0.52 5.64 14.61
CA LEU A 175 0.89 5.33 14.85
C LEU A 175 1.29 5.51 16.31
N ASP A 176 0.62 6.36 17.09
CA ASP A 176 0.83 6.47 18.55
C ASP A 176 0.56 5.14 19.28
N HIS A 177 -0.27 4.27 18.70
CA HIS A 177 -0.58 2.96 19.23
C HIS A 177 0.39 1.88 18.73
N VAL A 178 0.97 2.08 17.56
CA VAL A 178 1.86 1.13 16.86
C VAL A 178 3.32 1.33 17.25
N GLN A 179 3.77 2.57 17.42
CA GLN A 179 5.16 2.92 17.70
C GLN A 179 5.78 2.10 18.85
N PRO A 180 5.08 1.87 19.99
CA PRO A 180 5.65 1.07 21.09
C PRO A 180 5.94 -0.39 20.72
N LEU A 181 5.34 -0.90 19.64
CA LEU A 181 5.48 -2.29 19.20
C LEU A 181 6.60 -2.52 18.19
N VAL A 182 7.17 -1.49 17.57
CA VAL A 182 8.14 -1.66 16.48
C VAL A 182 9.32 -2.55 16.91
N SER A 183 9.90 -2.26 18.07
CA SER A 183 11.00 -3.05 18.63
C SER A 183 10.55 -4.43 19.11
N GLU A 184 9.33 -4.53 19.64
CA GLU A 184 8.76 -5.77 20.20
C GLU A 184 8.54 -6.83 19.11
N LEU A 185 7.93 -6.45 17.99
CA LEU A 185 7.39 -7.40 17.02
C LEU A 185 8.46 -8.05 16.13
N GLN A 186 9.60 -7.39 15.98
CA GLN A 186 10.76 -7.84 15.19
C GLN A 186 10.44 -8.20 13.73
N VAL A 187 9.41 -7.55 13.15
CA VAL A 187 9.05 -7.67 11.74
C VAL A 187 9.17 -6.31 11.05
N LYS A 188 9.26 -6.33 9.72
CA LYS A 188 9.30 -5.09 8.94
C LYS A 188 7.92 -4.45 8.86
N PHE A 189 7.89 -3.13 8.88
CA PHE A 189 6.69 -2.32 8.64
C PHE A 189 6.86 -1.51 7.36
N VAL A 190 5.79 -1.45 6.58
CA VAL A 190 5.69 -0.56 5.43
C VAL A 190 4.43 0.27 5.60
N LEU A 191 4.59 1.53 5.99
CA LEU A 191 3.49 2.47 6.19
C LEU A 191 3.02 2.98 4.82
N GLU A 192 1.74 2.77 4.50
CA GLU A 192 1.20 3.12 3.18
C GLU A 192 0.94 4.64 3.07
N HIS A 193 1.14 5.19 1.86
CA HIS A 193 0.68 6.52 1.44
C HIS A 193 1.06 7.67 2.39
N PHE A 194 2.36 7.96 2.52
CA PHE A 194 2.89 8.98 3.46
C PHE A 194 2.54 8.71 4.93
N ALA A 195 2.22 7.46 5.26
CA ALA A 195 1.63 7.08 6.55
C ALA A 195 0.28 7.76 6.85
N SER A 196 -0.47 8.08 5.79
CA SER A 196 -1.84 8.62 5.81
C SER A 196 -2.06 9.83 6.72
N PRO A 197 -1.45 10.99 6.41
CA PRO A 197 -1.71 12.22 7.14
C PRO A 197 -3.16 12.69 6.96
N ALA A 198 -3.59 13.63 7.80
CA ALA A 198 -4.91 14.25 7.66
C ALA A 198 -5.00 15.10 6.38
N SER A 199 -3.91 15.76 5.98
CA SER A 199 -3.85 16.58 4.78
C SER A 199 -2.42 16.78 4.26
N LEU A 200 -2.32 17.26 3.02
CA LEU A 200 -1.10 17.78 2.41
C LEU A 200 -1.32 19.24 1.91
N PRO A 201 -0.34 20.15 2.05
CA PRO A 201 0.98 19.93 2.66
C PRO A 201 0.87 19.67 4.17
N LEU A 202 1.71 18.75 4.65
CA LEU A 202 1.72 18.32 6.05
C LEU A 202 2.28 19.46 6.94
N ASP A 203 1.55 19.79 8.00
CA ASP A 203 2.06 20.59 9.12
C ASP A 203 2.36 19.66 10.30
N PRO A 204 3.65 19.40 10.61
CA PRO A 204 4.04 18.56 11.72
C PRO A 204 3.39 18.92 13.06
N ALA A 205 3.21 20.22 13.32
CA ALA A 205 2.69 20.70 14.60
C ALA A 205 1.17 20.45 14.76
N GLN A 206 0.47 20.19 13.65
CA GLN A 206 -0.98 19.95 13.63
C GLN A 206 -1.32 18.51 13.22
N GLN A 207 -0.33 17.63 13.13
CA GLN A 207 -0.51 16.25 12.66
C GLN A 207 -0.33 15.26 13.82
N PRO A 208 -1.43 14.73 14.39
CA PRO A 208 -1.37 13.61 15.33
C PRO A 208 -0.62 12.41 14.73
N GLY A 209 0.18 11.74 15.56
CA GLY A 209 1.05 10.63 15.15
C GLY A 209 2.35 11.03 14.45
N TRP A 210 2.63 12.33 14.25
CA TRP A 210 3.89 12.78 13.63
C TRP A 210 5.13 12.37 14.43
N ASP A 211 5.13 12.58 15.75
CA ASP A 211 6.26 12.20 16.60
C ASP A 211 6.45 10.68 16.68
N ALA A 212 5.34 9.94 16.69
CA ALA A 212 5.37 8.48 16.59
C ALA A 212 6.00 8.04 15.26
N LEU A 213 5.59 8.63 14.13
CA LEU A 213 6.20 8.34 12.83
C LEU A 213 7.71 8.61 12.85
N ASN A 214 8.15 9.77 13.35
CA ASN A 214 9.57 10.11 13.42
C ASN A 214 10.35 9.09 14.25
N SER A 215 9.85 8.72 15.43
CA SER A 215 10.49 7.70 16.27
C SER A 215 10.51 6.33 15.60
N MET A 216 9.43 5.93 14.93
CA MET A 216 9.39 4.65 14.19
C MET A 216 10.41 4.61 13.06
N MET A 217 10.64 5.73 12.36
CA MET A 217 11.58 5.82 11.24
C MET A 217 13.05 5.73 11.64
N GLU A 218 13.38 5.81 12.93
CA GLU A 218 14.72 5.51 13.45
C GLU A 218 15.04 4.01 13.40
N ASP A 219 14.02 3.16 13.32
CA ASP A 219 14.19 1.71 13.22
C ASP A 219 14.38 1.27 11.75
N PRO A 220 15.46 0.53 11.41
CA PRO A 220 15.74 0.10 10.02
C PRO A 220 14.72 -0.90 9.44
N ARG A 221 13.76 -1.36 10.25
CA ARG A 221 12.66 -2.23 9.84
C ARG A 221 11.43 -1.45 9.39
N VAL A 222 11.38 -0.13 9.58
CA VAL A 222 10.24 0.71 9.21
C VAL A 222 10.53 1.46 7.91
N TYR A 223 9.56 1.42 7.00
CA TYR A 223 9.61 2.08 5.70
C TYR A 223 8.29 2.84 5.47
N VAL A 224 8.33 3.94 4.73
CA VAL A 224 7.14 4.69 4.31
C VAL A 224 7.07 4.70 2.79
N LYS A 225 5.89 4.40 2.24
CA LYS A 225 5.61 4.58 0.81
C LYS A 225 5.25 6.04 0.53
N ILE A 226 6.03 6.70 -0.31
CA ILE A 226 5.74 8.04 -0.84
C ILE A 226 4.85 7.85 -2.07
N SER A 227 3.54 7.76 -1.87
CA SER A 227 2.59 7.47 -2.95
C SER A 227 1.21 8.04 -2.68
N ALA A 228 0.40 8.13 -3.75
CA ALA A 228 -0.98 8.60 -3.72
C ALA A 228 -1.21 9.96 -3.00
N PRO A 229 -0.41 11.01 -3.27
CA PRO A 229 -0.57 12.31 -2.59
C PRO A 229 -1.95 12.95 -2.84
N TYR A 230 -2.61 12.60 -3.94
CA TYR A 230 -3.96 13.03 -4.28
C TYR A 230 -5.03 12.61 -3.28
N LEU A 231 -4.76 11.66 -2.39
CA LEU A 231 -5.68 11.27 -1.31
C LEU A 231 -5.77 12.31 -0.19
N TYR A 232 -4.81 13.25 -0.11
CA TYR A 232 -4.63 14.12 1.05
C TYR A 232 -4.67 15.61 0.71
N TYR A 233 -4.77 15.99 -0.57
CA TYR A 233 -5.01 17.38 -0.92
C TYR A 233 -6.45 17.75 -0.62
N ILE A 234 -6.64 18.75 0.23
CA ILE A 234 -7.94 19.36 0.57
C ILE A 234 -8.16 20.59 -0.32
#